data_AF-A0A946BGX9-F1
#
_entry.id   AF-A0A946BGX9-F1
#
_cell.length_a   1.000
_cell.length_b   1.000
_cell.length_c   1.000
_cell.angle_alpha   90.00
_cell.angle_beta   90.00
_cell.angle_gamma   90.00
#
_symmetry.space_group_name_H-M   'P 1'
#
loop_
_entity.id
_entity.type
_entity.pdbx_description
1 polymer ?
#
loop_
_entity_poly.entity_id
_entity_poly.type
_entity_poly.pdbx_seq_one_letter_code
_entity_poly.pdbx_strand_id
1 'polypeptide(L)'
;APRMIMEAIPGLNLVEMPRNREYSRCCGAGGGLKAGFPEIQGRMAQKRIKEAEQTGAQDLVSCCPFCYQGLQVGINALDSDIVMKDLSEFIAESILGYDVFEKAAKEAEEKKRQKEEAKALKKLEKEKKDAEKKAEKEKTAEKND
;
A
#
# COMPACT_ATOMS: atom_id res chain seq x y z
N ALA A 1 -16.17 -11.35 16.57
CA ALA A 1 -15.30 -12.09 15.63
C ALA A 1 -13.89 -11.49 15.52
N PRO A 2 -13.65 -10.21 15.15
CA PRO A 2 -12.27 -9.68 15.00
C PRO A 2 -11.40 -9.79 16.26
N ARG A 3 -11.94 -9.46 17.43
CA ARG A 3 -11.24 -9.54 18.73
C ARG A 3 -10.68 -10.93 19.02
N MET A 4 -11.51 -11.97 18.86
CA MET A 4 -11.09 -13.35 19.13
C MET A 4 -9.94 -13.80 18.24
N ILE A 5 -9.89 -13.31 16.99
CA ILE A 5 -8.80 -13.64 16.07
C ILE A 5 -7.52 -12.93 16.52
N MET A 6 -7.61 -11.66 16.88
CA MET A 6 -6.46 -10.88 17.36
C MET A 6 -5.90 -11.44 18.68
N GLU A 7 -6.76 -11.81 19.63
CA GLU A 7 -6.37 -12.45 20.90
C GLU A 7 -5.64 -13.79 20.71
N ALA A 8 -5.83 -14.47 19.58
CA ALA A 8 -5.14 -15.72 19.27
C ALA A 8 -3.71 -15.51 18.75
N ILE A 9 -3.31 -14.27 18.42
CA ILE A 9 -1.97 -13.96 17.90
C ILE A 9 -0.97 -13.92 19.07
N PRO A 10 0.06 -14.80 19.12
CA PRO A 10 1.02 -14.81 20.21
C PRO A 10 1.79 -13.49 20.32
N GLY A 11 1.89 -12.96 21.55
CA GLY A 11 2.63 -11.72 21.83
C GLY A 11 1.90 -10.42 21.46
N LEU A 12 0.69 -10.49 20.89
CA LEU A 12 -0.11 -9.31 20.62
C LEU A 12 -0.70 -8.75 21.92
N ASN A 13 -0.48 -7.45 22.16
CA ASN A 13 -1.18 -6.71 23.22
C ASN A 13 -2.40 -5.98 22.64
N LEU A 14 -3.58 -6.60 22.72
CA LEU A 14 -4.82 -5.98 22.26
C LEU A 14 -5.31 -4.93 23.26
N VAL A 15 -5.27 -3.67 22.86
CA VAL A 15 -5.85 -2.54 23.60
C VAL A 15 -7.05 -1.96 22.87
N GLU A 16 -7.99 -1.38 23.61
CA GLU A 16 -9.23 -0.83 23.06
C GLU A 16 -9.28 0.69 23.23
N MET A 17 -9.79 1.39 22.21
CA MET A 17 -10.13 2.81 22.34
C MET A 17 -11.18 3.03 23.44
N PRO A 18 -11.24 4.23 24.07
CA PRO A 18 -12.21 4.54 25.11
C PRO A 18 -13.66 4.27 24.70
N ARG A 19 -13.96 4.44 23.42
CA ARG A 19 -15.26 4.11 22.80
C ARG A 19 -15.13 2.88 21.92
N ASN A 20 -15.57 1.75 22.47
CA ASN A 20 -15.56 0.45 21.82
C ASN A 20 -16.93 -0.24 21.94
N ARG A 21 -17.09 -1.39 21.27
CA ARG A 21 -18.33 -2.20 21.24
C ARG A 21 -19.55 -1.36 20.83
N GLU A 22 -20.62 -1.42 21.63
CA GLU A 22 -21.89 -0.68 21.44
C GLU A 22 -21.66 0.84 21.29
N TYR A 23 -20.58 1.36 21.88
CA TYR A 23 -20.26 2.79 21.93
C TYR A 23 -19.26 3.22 20.85
N SER A 24 -18.86 2.30 19.98
CA SER A 24 -17.90 2.59 18.90
C SER A 24 -18.44 3.66 17.95
N ARG A 25 -17.57 4.59 17.55
CA ARG A 25 -17.91 5.66 16.62
C ARG A 25 -17.51 5.34 15.19
N CYS A 26 -18.31 5.82 14.23
CA CYS A 26 -18.05 5.71 12.80
C CYS A 26 -16.83 6.54 12.37
N CYS A 27 -16.08 6.07 11.36
CA CYS A 27 -14.98 6.79 10.72
C CYS A 27 -15.45 7.92 9.77
N GLY A 28 -16.73 7.92 9.41
CA GLY A 28 -17.35 8.89 8.51
C GLY A 28 -17.08 8.66 7.02
N ALA A 29 -16.37 7.62 6.61
CA ALA A 29 -16.00 7.45 5.21
C ALA A 29 -17.12 6.90 4.31
N GLY A 30 -18.00 6.07 4.87
CA GLY A 30 -19.11 5.45 4.15
C GLY A 30 -20.31 6.37 3.93
N GLY A 31 -21.36 5.85 3.28
CA GLY A 31 -22.65 6.55 3.12
C GLY A 31 -22.58 7.83 2.29
N GLY A 32 -21.54 8.02 1.49
CA GLY A 32 -21.33 9.23 0.68
C GLY A 32 -20.80 10.43 1.47
N LEU A 33 -20.62 10.33 2.79
CA LEU A 33 -20.20 11.47 3.63
C LEU A 33 -18.80 11.97 3.26
N LYS A 34 -17.85 11.07 2.96
CA LYS A 34 -16.52 11.45 2.49
C LYS A 34 -16.55 12.30 1.21
N ALA A 35 -17.48 11.98 0.30
CA ALA A 35 -17.61 12.68 -0.98
C ALA A 35 -18.42 13.97 -0.86
N GLY A 36 -19.54 13.94 -0.11
CA GLY A 36 -20.44 15.09 0.02
C GLY A 36 -19.99 16.13 1.05
N PHE A 37 -19.32 15.70 2.12
CA PHE A 37 -18.94 16.56 3.25
C PHE A 37 -17.56 16.17 3.81
N PRO A 38 -16.47 16.32 3.02
CA PRO A 38 -15.13 15.87 3.41
C PRO A 38 -14.63 16.50 4.72
N GLU A 39 -14.97 17.76 4.99
CA GLU A 39 -14.61 18.46 6.24
C GLU A 39 -15.23 17.83 7.49
N ILE A 40 -16.46 17.31 7.37
CA ILE A 40 -17.13 16.61 8.47
C ILE A 40 -16.46 15.26 8.67
N GLN A 41 -16.22 14.53 7.59
CA GLN A 41 -15.54 13.23 7.64
C GLN A 41 -14.14 13.35 8.24
N GLY A 42 -13.34 14.34 7.83
CA GLY A 42 -12.00 14.59 8.35
C GLY A 42 -12.01 14.85 9.86
N ARG A 43 -12.91 15.70 10.36
CA ARG A 43 -13.06 15.93 11.80
C ARG A 43 -13.48 14.67 12.57
N MET A 44 -14.29 13.80 11.97
CA MET A 44 -14.65 12.51 12.57
C MET A 44 -13.44 11.58 12.65
N ALA A 45 -12.67 11.46 11.56
CA ALA A 45 -11.47 10.64 11.52
C ALA A 45 -10.43 11.10 12.53
N GLN A 46 -10.12 12.40 12.59
CA GLN A 46 -9.16 12.95 13.55
C GLN A 46 -9.55 12.66 15.00
N LYS A 47 -10.86 12.72 15.34
CA LYS A 47 -11.33 12.36 16.70
C LYS A 47 -11.08 10.89 17.02
N ARG A 48 -11.22 9.99 16.04
CA ARG A 48 -10.95 8.56 16.21
C ARG A 48 -9.46 8.29 16.37
N ILE A 49 -8.62 8.97 15.60
CA ILE A 49 -7.16 8.81 15.71
C ILE A 49 -6.67 9.31 17.06
N LYS A 50 -7.16 10.45 17.57
CA LYS A 50 -6.85 10.90 18.94
C LYS A 50 -7.27 9.90 20.02
N GLU A 51 -8.42 9.24 19.85
CA GLU A 51 -8.84 8.17 20.76
C GLU A 51 -7.90 6.95 20.69
N ALA A 52 -7.34 6.64 19.52
CA ALA A 52 -6.36 5.57 19.34
C ALA A 52 -4.98 5.95 19.90
N GLU A 53 -4.50 7.17 19.70
CA GLU A 53 -3.22 7.66 20.26
C GLU A 53 -3.22 7.58 21.79
N GLN A 54 -4.36 7.87 22.42
CA GLN A 54 -4.52 7.79 23.88
C GLN A 54 -4.35 6.38 24.45
N THR A 55 -4.46 5.33 23.63
CA THR A 55 -4.24 3.95 24.10
C THR A 55 -2.77 3.56 24.08
N GLY A 56 -1.91 4.34 23.40
CA GLY A 56 -0.52 3.98 23.14
C GLY A 56 -0.34 2.86 22.11
N ALA A 57 -1.38 2.53 21.33
CA ALA A 57 -1.27 1.54 20.26
C ALA A 57 -0.40 2.04 19.10
N GLN A 58 0.41 1.15 18.53
CA GLN A 58 1.18 1.43 17.30
C GLN A 58 0.34 1.20 16.05
N ASP A 59 -0.50 0.15 16.07
CA ASP A 59 -1.32 -0.24 14.93
C ASP A 59 -2.82 -0.03 15.22
N LEU A 60 -3.55 0.45 14.22
CA LEU A 60 -5.01 0.52 14.22
C LEU A 60 -5.58 -0.41 13.16
N VAL A 61 -6.30 -1.43 13.60
CA VAL A 61 -6.80 -2.51 12.72
C VAL A 61 -8.27 -2.31 12.36
N SER A 62 -8.62 -2.54 11.09
CA SER A 62 -10.01 -2.62 10.64
C SER A 62 -10.22 -3.70 9.58
N CYS A 63 -11.43 -4.25 9.50
CA CYS A 63 -11.84 -5.14 8.40
C CYS A 63 -12.60 -4.40 7.30
N CYS A 64 -12.80 -3.08 7.44
CA CYS A 64 -13.64 -2.29 6.54
C CYS A 64 -12.73 -1.41 5.67
N PRO A 65 -12.74 -1.56 4.34
CA PRO A 65 -11.88 -0.77 3.45
C PRO A 65 -12.21 0.73 3.49
N PHE A 66 -13.48 1.08 3.74
CA PHE A 66 -13.86 2.48 3.98
C PHE A 66 -13.28 3.01 5.29
N CYS A 67 -13.28 2.22 6.36
CA CYS A 67 -12.64 2.63 7.61
C CYS A 67 -11.14 2.81 7.44
N TYR A 68 -10.47 1.88 6.76
CA TYR A 68 -9.05 1.99 6.42
C TYR A 68 -8.76 3.33 5.73
N GLN A 69 -9.41 3.60 4.59
CA GLN A 69 -9.18 4.83 3.84
C GLN A 69 -9.65 6.09 4.58
N GLY A 70 -10.67 5.98 5.44
CA GLY A 70 -11.23 7.09 6.20
C GLY A 70 -10.36 7.50 7.36
N LEU A 71 -9.83 6.52 8.09
CA LEU A 71 -8.96 6.73 9.24
C LEU A 71 -7.56 7.12 8.79
N GLN A 72 -7.08 6.63 7.64
CA GLN A 72 -5.83 7.11 7.02
C GLN A 72 -5.86 8.63 6.78
N VAL A 73 -7.00 9.21 6.39
CA VAL A 73 -7.15 10.67 6.29
C VAL A 73 -6.91 11.35 7.64
N GLY A 74 -7.41 10.76 8.72
CA GLY A 74 -7.20 11.27 10.09
C GLY A 74 -5.75 11.15 10.54
N ILE A 75 -5.09 10.02 10.26
CA ILE A 75 -3.67 9.77 10.57
C ILE A 75 -2.82 10.83 9.90
N ASN A 76 -2.98 11.00 8.59
CA ASN A 76 -2.23 11.97 7.80
C ASN A 76 -2.52 13.42 8.24
N ALA A 77 -3.76 13.75 8.61
CA ALA A 77 -4.13 15.10 9.02
C ALA A 77 -3.56 15.49 10.39
N LEU A 78 -3.23 14.52 11.23
CA LEU A 78 -2.64 14.74 12.56
C LEU A 78 -1.14 14.50 12.60
N ASP A 79 -0.54 14.03 11.50
CA ASP A 79 0.84 13.55 11.46
C ASP A 79 1.10 12.50 12.55
N SER A 80 0.15 11.56 12.68
CA SER A 80 0.16 10.52 13.71
C SER A 80 1.08 9.37 13.32
N ASP A 81 1.80 8.81 14.30
CA ASP A 81 2.66 7.62 14.12
C ASP A 81 1.86 6.31 14.01
N ILE A 82 0.53 6.35 14.22
CA ILE A 82 -0.32 5.15 14.12
C ILE A 82 -0.32 4.61 12.69
N VAL A 83 -0.05 3.30 12.58
CA VAL A 83 -0.11 2.58 11.31
C VAL A 83 -1.49 1.95 11.14
N MET A 84 -2.17 2.27 10.03
CA MET A 84 -3.43 1.62 9.68
C MET A 84 -3.14 0.25 9.08
N LYS A 85 -3.82 -0.80 9.56
CA LYS A 85 -3.70 -2.17 9.05
C LYS A 85 -5.05 -2.76 8.70
N ASP A 86 -5.14 -3.49 7.58
CA ASP A 86 -6.29 -4.37 7.35
C ASP A 86 -6.18 -5.61 8.24
N LEU A 87 -7.31 -6.14 8.74
CA LEU A 87 -7.26 -7.35 9.58
C LEU A 87 -6.60 -8.54 8.87
N SER A 88 -6.84 -8.71 7.57
CA SER A 88 -6.32 -9.85 6.81
C SER A 88 -4.82 -9.72 6.57
N GLU A 89 -4.37 -8.50 6.28
CA GLU A 89 -2.95 -8.14 6.22
C GLU A 89 -2.28 -8.46 7.55
N PHE A 90 -2.82 -7.91 8.65
CA PHE A 90 -2.27 -8.08 9.99
C PHE A 90 -2.13 -9.55 10.40
N ILE A 91 -3.15 -10.37 10.08
CA ILE A 91 -3.11 -11.82 10.31
C ILE A 91 -2.02 -12.47 9.45
N ALA A 92 -1.95 -12.12 8.16
CA ALA A 92 -0.96 -12.70 7.25
C ALA A 92 0.47 -12.37 7.72
N GLU A 93 0.71 -11.14 8.16
CA GLU A 93 1.99 -10.71 8.73
C GLU A 93 2.35 -11.50 9.99
N SER A 94 1.37 -11.74 10.88
CA SER A 94 1.59 -12.53 12.09
C SER A 94 2.01 -13.98 11.81
N ILE A 95 1.56 -14.55 10.69
CA ILE A 95 1.89 -15.92 10.27
C ILE A 95 3.20 -15.97 9.48
N LEU A 96 3.44 -14.99 8.62
CA LEU A 96 4.54 -14.99 7.66
C LEU A 96 5.81 -14.32 8.16
N GLY A 97 5.72 -13.46 9.17
CA GLY A 97 6.85 -12.74 9.76
C GLY A 97 7.39 -11.59 8.90
N TYR A 98 6.63 -11.11 7.91
CA TYR A 98 7.00 -9.98 7.06
C TYR A 98 5.75 -9.22 6.57
N ASP A 99 5.90 -7.94 6.23
CA ASP A 99 4.83 -7.12 5.65
C ASP A 99 4.49 -7.56 4.22
N VAL A 100 3.24 -8.00 4.04
CA VAL A 100 2.80 -8.62 2.79
C VAL A 100 2.66 -7.60 1.66
N PHE A 101 2.31 -6.36 1.96
CA PHE A 101 2.15 -5.31 0.96
C PHE A 101 3.49 -4.67 0.60
N GLU A 102 4.38 -4.48 1.56
CA GLU A 102 5.74 -4.00 1.31
C GLU A 102 6.51 -4.99 0.43
N LYS A 103 6.40 -6.29 0.72
CA LYS A 103 7.00 -7.34 -0.13
C LYS A 103 6.41 -7.30 -1.54
N ALA A 104 5.08 -7.24 -1.67
CA ALA A 104 4.42 -7.18 -2.97
C ALA A 104 4.83 -5.93 -3.78
N ALA A 105 4.99 -4.77 -3.11
CA ALA A 105 5.43 -3.53 -3.73
C ALA A 105 6.88 -3.65 -4.26
N LYS A 106 7.81 -4.17 -3.44
CA LYS A 106 9.20 -4.41 -3.85
C LYS A 106 9.29 -5.37 -5.04
N GLU A 107 8.53 -6.46 -5.01
CA GLU A 107 8.49 -7.42 -6.13
C GLU A 107 7.91 -6.81 -7.41
N ALA A 108 6.90 -5.93 -7.30
CA ALA A 108 6.32 -5.23 -8.43
C ALA A 108 7.30 -4.23 -9.06
N GLU A 109 8.04 -3.49 -8.23
CA GLU A 109 9.08 -2.56 -8.67
C GLU A 109 10.23 -3.28 -9.37
N GLU A 110 10.70 -4.40 -8.80
CA GLU A 110 11.72 -5.26 -9.40
C GLU A 110 11.30 -5.76 -10.79
N LYS A 111 10.07 -6.30 -10.91
CA LYS A 111 9.53 -6.76 -12.19
C LYS A 111 9.44 -5.63 -13.22
N LYS A 112 9.10 -4.42 -12.78
CA LYS A 112 9.07 -3.24 -13.65
C LYS A 112 10.48 -2.90 -14.16
N ARG A 113 11.48 -2.86 -13.27
CA ARG A 113 12.89 -2.60 -13.64
C ARG A 113 13.41 -3.63 -14.64
N GLN A 114 13.22 -4.91 -14.36
CA GLN A 114 13.64 -6.00 -15.26
C GLN A 114 12.98 -5.90 -16.64
N LYS A 115 11.70 -5.52 -16.69
CA LYS A 115 10.97 -5.33 -17.96
C LYS A 115 11.51 -4.14 -18.75
N GLU A 116 11.87 -3.05 -18.08
CA GLU A 116 12.48 -1.88 -18.70
C GLU A 116 13.89 -2.17 -19.23
N GLU A 117 14.72 -2.85 -18.45
CA GLU A 117 16.06 -3.33 -18.85
C GLU A 117 15.99 -4.27 -20.05
N ALA A 118 15.10 -5.27 -20.02
CA ALA A 118 14.92 -6.20 -21.14
C ALA A 118 14.43 -5.48 -22.41
N LYS A 119 13.60 -4.45 -22.28
CA LYS A 119 13.14 -3.63 -23.41
C LYS A 119 14.28 -2.79 -23.99
N ALA A 120 15.12 -2.21 -23.13
CA ALA A 120 16.31 -1.45 -23.55
C ALA A 120 17.33 -2.35 -24.26
N LEU A 121 17.59 -3.55 -23.73
CA LEU A 121 18.52 -4.50 -24.35
C LEU A 121 18.07 -4.92 -25.75
N LYS A 122 16.79 -5.28 -25.90
CA LYS A 122 16.20 -5.64 -27.21
C LYS A 122 16.27 -4.49 -28.21
N LYS A 123 16.12 -3.24 -27.74
CA LYS A 123 16.26 -2.04 -28.60
C LYS A 123 17.71 -1.90 -29.10
N LEU A 124 18.69 -2.02 -28.20
CA LEU A 124 20.11 -1.96 -28.56
C LEU A 124 20.52 -3.09 -29.50
N GLU A 125 20.04 -4.32 -29.29
CA GLU A 125 20.28 -5.45 -30.19
C GLU A 125 19.70 -5.20 -31.58
N LYS A 126 18.52 -4.60 -31.67
CA LYS A 126 17.90 -4.22 -32.94
C LYS A 126 18.70 -3.13 -33.65
N GLU A 127 19.09 -2.07 -32.94
CA GLU A 127 19.91 -0.98 -33.49
C GLU A 127 21.27 -1.47 -33.98
N LYS A 128 21.92 -2.38 -33.25
CA LYS A 128 23.16 -3.04 -33.69
C LYS A 128 22.96 -3.85 -34.97
N LYS A 129 21.91 -4.69 -35.04
CA LYS A 129 21.60 -5.47 -36.24
C LYS A 129 21.28 -4.58 -37.45
N ASP A 130 20.57 -3.48 -37.24
CA ASP A 130 20.23 -2.54 -38.30
C ASP A 130 21.48 -1.79 -38.80
N ALA A 131 22.42 -1.45 -37.90
CA ALA A 131 23.71 -0.83 -38.24
C ALA A 131 24.66 -1.80 -38.98
N GLU A 132 24.75 -3.06 -38.55
CA GLU A 132 25.55 -4.10 -39.21
C GLU A 132 25.07 -4.34 -40.65
N LYS A 133 23.75 -4.47 -40.85
CA LYS A 133 23.16 -4.60 -42.19
C LYS A 133 23.43 -3.40 -43.10
N LYS A 134 23.50 -2.19 -42.52
CA LYS A 134 23.81 -0.97 -43.28
C LYS A 134 25.28 -0.94 -43.71
N ALA A 135 26.20 -1.30 -42.80
CA ALA A 135 27.63 -1.39 -43.10
C ALA A 135 27.96 -2.48 -44.13
N GLU A 136 27.23 -3.60 -44.11
CA GLU A 136 27.41 -4.69 -45.08
C GLU A 136 26.96 -4.27 -46.50
N LYS A 137 25.86 -3.49 -46.60
CA LYS A 137 25.38 -2.91 -47.87
C LYS A 137 26.32 -1.86 -48.46
N GLU A 138 26.91 -1.00 -47.63
CA GLU A 138 27.90 -0.01 -48.08
C GLU A 138 29.18 -0.69 -48.61
N LYS A 139 29.66 -1.75 -47.96
CA LYS A 139 30.82 -2.54 -48.43
C LYS A 139 30.57 -3.35 -49.71
N THR A 140 29.32 -3.70 -50.03
CA THR A 140 28.98 -4.37 -51.30
C THR A 140 28.82 -3.37 -52.45
N ALA A 141 28.53 -2.10 -52.17
CA ALA A 141 28.50 -1.04 -53.17
C ALA A 141 29.92 -0.64 -53.63
N GLU A 142 30.87 -0.54 -52.70
CA GLU A 142 32.27 -0.17 -52.97
C GLU A 142 33.10 -1.25 -53.71
N LYS A 143 32.60 -2.49 -53.81
CA LYS A 143 33.27 -3.61 -54.50
C LYS A 143 32.81 -3.82 -55.95
N ASN A 144 31.83 -3.05 -56.40
CA ASN A 144 31.21 -3.18 -57.74
C ASN A 144 31.54 -2.00 -58.68
N ASP A 145 32.41 -1.08 -58.25
CA ASP A 145 33.11 -0.10 -59.11
C ASP A 145 34.54 -0.59 -59.40
#